data_AF-A0AAU2XYW9-F1
#
_entry.id   AF-A0AAU2XYW9-F1
#
_cell.length_a   1.000
_cell.length_b   1.000
_cell.length_c   1.000
_cell.angle_alpha   90.00
_cell.angle_beta   90.00
_cell.angle_gamma   90.00
#
_symmetry.space_group_name_H-M   'P 1'
#
loop_
_entity.id
_entity.type
_entity.pdbx_description
1 polymer ?
#
loop_
_entity_poly.entity_id
_entity_poly.type
_entity_poly.pdbx_seq_one_letter_code
_entity_poly.pdbx_strand_id
1 'polypeptide(L)'
;MSVVEQYARAHLVTDADIPEDETIPVVLRYDPDADPRSVRVGLPGTDEWTFSRALLEQGLRAPAGSGEVRVWPCGRVQAVVEFHSAQGVSVVQFEQKALLRFLRRTYMATPVSS
;
A
#
# COMPACT_ATOMS: atom_id res chain seq x y z
N MET A 1 -8.05 14.23 -14.36
CA MET A 1 -6.69 14.50 -13.83
C MET A 1 -5.80 13.27 -14.08
N SER A 2 -4.50 13.30 -13.78
CA SER A 2 -3.65 12.12 -14.04
C SER A 2 -3.72 11.13 -12.88
N VAL A 3 -4.18 9.91 -13.18
CA VAL A 3 -4.06 8.75 -12.30
C VAL A 3 -2.60 8.61 -11.86
N VAL A 4 -2.39 8.43 -10.56
CA VAL A 4 -1.07 8.19 -9.99
C VAL A 4 -0.85 6.68 -9.92
N GLU A 5 0.04 6.19 -10.78
CA GLU A 5 0.53 4.81 -10.71
C GLU A 5 2.00 4.80 -10.29
N GLN A 6 2.34 3.90 -9.37
CA GLN A 6 3.72 3.68 -8.94
C GLN A 6 4.02 2.19 -8.81
N TYR A 7 5.00 1.73 -9.57
CA TYR A 7 5.61 0.42 -9.38
C TYR A 7 6.59 0.46 -8.21
N ALA A 8 6.48 -0.52 -7.33
CA ALA A 8 7.37 -0.73 -6.19
C ALA A 8 7.77 -2.20 -6.11
N ARG A 9 8.78 -2.48 -5.27
CA ARG A 9 9.14 -3.83 -4.86
C ARG A 9 8.84 -3.97 -3.38
N ALA A 10 8.33 -5.14 -3.00
CA ALA A 10 7.95 -5.46 -1.63
C ALA A 10 8.27 -6.92 -1.33
N HIS A 11 8.47 -7.24 -0.06
CA HIS A 11 8.55 -8.63 0.38
C HIS A 11 7.15 -9.10 0.77
N LEU A 12 6.73 -10.24 0.22
CA LEU A 12 5.52 -10.92 0.70
C LEU A 12 5.95 -11.87 1.81
N VAL A 13 5.49 -11.61 3.03
CA VAL A 13 5.76 -12.49 4.17
C VAL A 13 4.71 -13.59 4.15
N THR A 14 5.11 -14.76 3.67
CA THR A 14 4.29 -15.98 3.68
C THR A 14 4.91 -17.01 4.61
N ASP A 15 4.10 -17.93 5.12
CA ASP A 15 4.56 -19.09 5.90
C ASP A 15 5.33 -20.13 5.05
N ALA A 16 5.38 -19.95 3.72
CA ALA A 16 6.16 -20.78 2.82
C ALA A 16 7.65 -20.42 2.85
N ASP A 17 8.52 -21.41 2.64
CA ASP A 17 9.99 -21.27 2.50
C ASP A 17 10.37 -20.48 1.22
N ILE A 18 9.90 -19.24 1.10
CA ILE A 18 10.37 -18.28 0.11
C ILE A 18 11.66 -17.67 0.68
N PRO A 19 12.75 -17.58 -0.10
CA PRO A 19 13.94 -16.89 0.35
C PRO A 19 13.60 -15.47 0.83
N GLU A 20 14.04 -15.08 2.03
CA GLU A 20 13.73 -13.79 2.66
C GLU A 20 14.07 -12.57 1.76
N ASP A 21 14.98 -12.74 0.81
CA ASP A 21 15.43 -11.71 -0.14
C ASP A 21 14.56 -11.58 -1.41
N GLU A 22 13.55 -12.42 -1.62
CA GLU A 22 12.74 -12.34 -2.84
C GLU A 22 11.69 -11.22 -2.77
N THR A 23 11.91 -10.16 -3.55
CA THR A 23 10.94 -9.07 -3.70
C THR A 23 9.96 -9.33 -4.85
N ILE A 24 8.67 -9.13 -4.61
CA ILE A 24 7.62 -9.15 -5.62
C ILE A 24 7.35 -7.74 -6.20
N PRO A 25 6.99 -7.64 -7.49
CA PRO A 25 6.51 -6.38 -8.06
C PRO A 25 5.13 -6.03 -7.50
N VAL A 26 4.94 -4.78 -7.07
CA VAL A 26 3.66 -4.27 -6.56
C VAL A 26 3.29 -2.99 -7.28
N VAL A 27 2.00 -2.79 -7.54
CA VAL A 27 1.49 -1.54 -8.14
C VAL A 27 0.65 -0.78 -7.13
N LEU A 28 1.05 0.45 -6.83
CA LEU A 28 0.28 1.41 -6.03
C LEU A 28 -0.50 2.33 -6.98
N ARG A 29 -1.80 2.48 -6.76
CA ARG A 29 -2.68 3.30 -7.59
C ARG A 29 -3.51 4.29 -6.78
N TYR A 30 -3.67 5.49 -7.31
CA TYR A 30 -4.56 6.53 -6.79
C TYR A 30 -5.23 7.25 -7.95
N ASP A 31 -6.55 7.37 -7.88
CA ASP A 31 -7.37 8.08 -8.86
C ASP A 31 -8.20 9.14 -8.11
N PRO A 32 -7.83 10.44 -8.20
CA PRO A 32 -8.54 11.49 -7.49
C PRO A 32 -9.96 11.73 -8.01
N ASP A 33 -10.25 11.37 -9.27
CA ASP A 33 -11.55 11.59 -9.90
C ASP A 33 -12.53 10.45 -9.55
N ALA A 34 -12.01 9.22 -9.35
CA ALA A 34 -12.83 8.08 -8.92
C ALA A 34 -13.11 8.06 -7.42
N ASP A 35 -12.06 8.14 -6.58
CA ASP A 35 -12.20 8.26 -5.12
C ASP A 35 -10.96 8.92 -4.51
N PRO A 36 -11.03 10.21 -4.14
CA PRO A 36 -9.88 10.94 -3.60
C PRO A 36 -9.46 10.48 -2.19
N ARG A 37 -10.26 9.64 -1.53
CA ARG A 37 -10.01 9.13 -0.18
C ARG A 37 -9.36 7.77 -0.18
N SER A 38 -9.30 7.07 -1.31
CA SER A 38 -8.85 5.68 -1.37
C SER A 38 -7.57 5.51 -2.19
N VAL A 39 -6.75 4.55 -1.80
CA VAL A 39 -5.58 4.07 -2.55
C VAL A 39 -5.72 2.58 -2.79
N ARG A 40 -5.05 2.09 -3.83
CA ARG A 40 -5.10 0.69 -4.23
C ARG A 40 -3.72 0.06 -4.29
N VAL A 41 -3.63 -1.21 -3.91
CA VAL A 41 -2.41 -2.02 -3.93
C VAL A 41 -2.69 -3.31 -4.70
N GLY A 42 -2.07 -3.44 -5.87
CA GLY A 42 -2.12 -4.65 -6.67
C GLY A 42 -0.90 -5.54 -6.41
N LEU A 43 -1.14 -6.74 -5.89
CA LEU A 43 -0.13 -7.78 -5.69
C LEU A 43 -0.22 -8.83 -6.81
N PRO A 44 0.89 -9.45 -7.26
CA PRO A 44 0.84 -10.49 -8.26
C PRO A 44 0.07 -11.72 -7.75
N GLY A 45 -0.83 -12.25 -8.57
CA GLY A 45 -1.58 -13.48 -8.25
C GLY A 45 -2.62 -13.34 -7.12
N THR A 46 -2.86 -12.14 -6.61
CA THR A 46 -3.86 -11.83 -5.58
C THR A 46 -4.78 -10.70 -6.07
N ASP A 47 -5.93 -10.51 -5.41
CA ASP A 47 -6.83 -9.40 -5.66
C ASP A 47 -6.19 -8.02 -5.34
N GLU A 48 -6.73 -6.98 -5.98
CA GLU A 48 -6.37 -5.59 -5.71
C GLU A 48 -7.02 -5.11 -4.41
N TRP A 49 -6.21 -4.62 -3.48
CA TRP A 49 -6.69 -4.14 -2.18
C TRP A 49 -6.95 -2.64 -2.22
N THR A 50 -8.13 -2.22 -1.79
CA THR A 50 -8.50 -0.80 -1.67
C THR A 50 -8.65 -0.42 -0.20
N PHE A 51 -8.02 0.69 0.21
CA PHE A 51 -8.16 1.22 1.57
C PHE A 51 -7.92 2.73 1.63
N SER A 52 -8.19 3.33 2.78
CA SER A 52 -8.09 4.78 2.95
C SER A 52 -6.65 5.28 2.76
N ARG A 53 -6.50 6.34 1.97
CA ARG A 53 -5.27 7.12 1.83
C ARG A 53 -4.79 7.66 3.18
N ALA A 54 -5.72 8.04 4.05
CA ALA A 54 -5.42 8.50 5.40
C ALA A 54 -4.89 7.37 6.29
N LEU A 55 -5.38 6.13 6.11
CA LEU A 55 -4.83 4.96 6.82
C LEU A 55 -3.36 4.75 6.44
N LEU A 56 -3.02 4.85 5.15
CA LEU A 56 -1.62 4.76 4.72
C LEU A 56 -0.77 5.85 5.37
N GLU A 57 -1.25 7.10 5.37
CA GLU A 57 -0.52 8.23 5.97
C GLU A 57 -0.29 8.04 7.49
N GLN A 58 -1.32 7.64 8.21
CA GLN A 58 -1.25 7.40 9.66
C GLN A 58 -0.33 6.22 9.97
N GLY A 59 -0.50 5.12 9.23
CA GLY A 59 0.27 3.88 9.36
C GLY A 59 1.77 4.02 9.09
N LEU A 60 2.18 5.02 8.30
CA LEU A 60 3.60 5.33 8.12
C LEU A 60 4.22 6.10 9.30
N ARG A 61 3.40 6.69 10.18
CA ARG A 61 3.85 7.43 11.38
C ARG A 61 3.81 6.56 12.62
N ALA A 62 2.77 5.76 12.80
CA ALA A 62 2.56 4.87 13.93
C ALA A 62 1.62 3.72 13.52
N PRO A 63 1.60 2.59 14.25
CA PRO A 63 0.65 1.52 13.96
C PRO A 63 -0.80 2.02 13.90
N ALA A 64 -1.48 1.72 12.79
CA ALA A 64 -2.86 2.11 12.52
C ALA A 64 -3.60 1.01 11.75
N GLY A 65 -4.93 0.98 11.85
CA GLY A 65 -5.75 -0.02 11.16
C GLY A 65 -7.18 0.45 10.91
N SER A 66 -7.81 -0.09 9.87
CA SER A 66 -9.22 0.12 9.55
C SER A 66 -9.76 -1.09 8.80
N GLY A 67 -10.80 -1.74 9.34
CA GLY A 67 -11.37 -2.95 8.78
C GLY A 67 -10.32 -4.04 8.60
N GLU A 68 -10.16 -4.48 7.36
CA GLU A 68 -9.27 -5.58 6.98
C GLU A 68 -7.82 -5.16 6.71
N VAL A 69 -7.46 -3.89 6.91
CA VAL A 69 -6.11 -3.39 6.61
C VAL A 69 -5.45 -2.80 7.85
N ARG A 70 -4.22 -3.23 8.11
CA ARG A 70 -3.34 -2.70 9.15
C ARG A 70 -2.05 -2.19 8.52
N VAL A 71 -1.53 -1.07 9.00
CA VAL A 71 -0.30 -0.44 8.49
C VAL A 71 0.54 0.03 9.66
N TRP A 72 1.84 -0.27 9.65
CA TRP A 72 2.76 0.20 10.68
C TRP A 72 4.19 0.39 10.17
N PRO A 73 4.98 1.31 10.77
CA PRO A 73 6.39 1.39 10.47
C PRO A 73 7.13 0.18 11.05
N CYS A 74 8.12 -0.32 10.32
CA CYS A 74 8.95 -1.46 10.74
C CYS A 74 10.43 -1.08 10.60
N GLY A 75 11.07 -0.75 11.72
CA GLY A 75 12.44 -0.22 11.71
C GLY A 75 12.52 1.17 11.05
N ARG A 76 13.71 1.52 10.53
CA ARG A 76 13.97 2.87 9.99
C ARG A 76 13.57 3.07 8.54
N VAL A 77 13.48 1.99 7.77
CA VAL A 77 13.39 2.07 6.30
C VAL A 77 12.26 1.23 5.70
N GLN A 78 11.55 0.45 6.52
CA GLN A 78 10.46 -0.40 6.07
C GLN A 78 9.13 0.03 6.70
N ALA A 79 8.04 -0.33 6.05
CA ALA A 79 6.71 -0.32 6.60
C ALA A 79 5.98 -1.58 6.17
N VAL A 80 5.10 -2.08 7.02
CA VAL A 80 4.30 -3.27 6.74
C VAL A 80 2.86 -2.86 6.49
N VAL A 81 2.26 -3.47 5.48
CA VAL A 81 0.82 -3.44 5.22
C VAL A 81 0.32 -4.87 5.30
N GLU A 82 -0.61 -5.10 6.20
CA GLU A 82 -1.26 -6.40 6.41
C GLU A 82 -2.70 -6.32 5.92
N PHE A 83 -3.09 -7.31 5.13
CA PHE A 83 -4.41 -7.47 4.54
C PHE A 83 -5.06 -8.74 5.06
N HIS A 84 -6.29 -8.64 5.54
CA HIS A 84 -7.07 -9.76 6.06
C HIS A 84 -8.21 -10.10 5.09
N SER A 85 -8.34 -11.37 4.73
CA SER A 85 -9.47 -11.88 3.95
C SER A 85 -10.04 -13.14 4.60
N ALA A 86 -11.17 -13.62 4.08
CA ALA A 86 -11.72 -14.92 4.48
C ALA A 86 -10.75 -16.09 4.19
N GLN A 87 -9.83 -15.92 3.25
CA GLN A 87 -8.86 -16.94 2.84
C GLN A 87 -7.55 -16.90 3.66
N GLY A 88 -7.32 -15.84 4.45
CA GLY A 88 -6.14 -15.73 5.30
C GLY A 88 -5.61 -14.30 5.41
N VAL A 89 -4.32 -14.20 5.76
CA VAL A 89 -3.63 -12.93 5.96
C VAL A 89 -2.50 -12.81 4.95
N SER A 90 -2.40 -11.66 4.28
CA SER A 90 -1.26 -11.29 3.44
C SER A 90 -0.49 -10.16 4.09
N VAL A 91 0.76 -10.41 4.46
CA VAL A 91 1.65 -9.42 5.06
C VAL A 91 2.66 -8.96 4.03
N VAL A 92 2.68 -7.66 3.74
CA VAL A 92 3.53 -7.09 2.69
C VAL A 92 4.44 -6.02 3.29
N GLN A 93 5.75 -6.19 3.13
CA GLN A 93 6.75 -5.25 3.61
C GLN A 93 7.28 -4.39 2.46
N PHE A 94 7.15 -3.07 2.60
CA PHE A 94 7.58 -2.08 1.62
C PHE A 94 8.74 -1.24 2.14
N GLU A 95 9.62 -0.81 1.22
CA GLU A 95 10.49 0.33 1.51
C GLU A 95 9.62 1.57 1.82
N GLN A 96 9.80 2.14 3.01
CA GLN A 96 9.00 3.27 3.49
C GLN A 96 9.07 4.47 2.53
N LYS A 97 10.23 4.70 1.91
CA LYS A 97 10.43 5.77 0.91
C LYS A 97 9.54 5.61 -0.33
N ALA A 98 9.18 4.38 -0.71
CA ALA A 98 8.29 4.12 -1.84
C ALA A 98 6.86 4.54 -1.50
N LEU A 99 6.35 4.16 -0.32
CA LEU A 99 5.01 4.56 0.14
C LEU A 99 4.91 6.07 0.36
N LEU A 100 5.95 6.70 0.93
CA LEU A 100 6.01 8.15 1.08
C LEU A 100 6.02 8.89 -0.27
N ARG A 101 6.78 8.38 -1.25
CA ARG A 101 6.79 8.95 -2.60
C ARG A 101 5.41 8.87 -3.25
N PHE A 102 4.74 7.73 -3.10
CA PHE A 102 3.38 7.53 -3.61
C PHE A 102 2.41 8.52 -2.96
N LEU A 103 2.39 8.61 -1.63
CA LEU A 103 1.56 9.58 -0.90
C LEU A 103 1.80 11.02 -1.36
N ARG A 104 3.07 11.44 -1.49
CA ARG A 104 3.39 12.79 -2.00
C ARG A 104 2.76 13.05 -3.37
N ARG A 105 2.84 12.08 -4.30
CA ARG A 105 2.21 12.18 -5.62
C ARG A 105 0.68 12.26 -5.52
N THR A 106 0.05 11.57 -4.56
CA THR A 106 -1.40 11.69 -4.35
C THR A 106 -1.83 13.10 -3.92
N TYR A 107 -1.06 13.80 -3.08
CA TYR A 107 -1.41 15.18 -2.70
C TYR A 107 -1.24 16.19 -3.83
N MET A 108 -0.36 15.90 -4.78
CA MET A 108 -0.19 16.73 -5.98
C MET A 108 -1.28 16.47 -7.02
N ALA A 109 -2.05 15.39 -6.87
CA ALA A 109 -3.14 15.04 -7.75
C ALA A 109 -4.48 15.53 -7.14
N THR A 110 -5.00 16.65 -7.63
CA THR A 110 -6.29 17.25 -7.26
C THR A 110 -7.42 16.84 -8.23
N PRO A 111 -8.61 16.45 -7.73
CA PRO A 111 -9.75 16.14 -8.61
C PRO A 111 -10.04 17.28 -9.57
N VAL A 112 -10.50 16.97 -10.78
CA VAL A 112 -11.07 18.02 -11.65
C VAL A 112 -12.34 18.51 -10.97
N SER A 113 -12.32 19.73 -10.46
CA SER A 113 -13.54 20.35 -9.92
C SER A 113 -14.52 20.50 -11.08
N SER A 114 -15.63 19.74 -11.05
CA SER A 114 -16.80 20.03 -11.88
C SER A 114 -17.58 21.19 -11.29
#